data_AF-A0A368QKN6-F1
#
_entry.id   AF-A0A368QKN6-F1
#
_cell.length_a   1.000
_cell.length_b   1.000
_cell.length_c   1.000
_cell.angle_alpha   90.00
_cell.angle_beta   90.00
_cell.angle_gamma   90.00
#
_symmetry.space_group_name_H-M   'P 1'
#
loop_
_entity.id
_entity.type
_entity.pdbx_description
1 polymer ?
#
loop_
_entity_poly.entity_id
_entity_poly.type
_entity_poly.pdbx_seq_one_letter_code
_entity_poly.pdbx_strand_id
1 'polypeptide(L)'
;MEFDTIQEARRVYNEYAMKLGFNIRVASSRNSNVTKELIRKEWECSHARKPALDGEDDGEENTSASTSTNDTATLVGSKKRAATAVLTTATRKRNTIKKLNCKAHMAVGLRNARWRVIVMQPDHTHPMVKAIGVRKHLRSHRSISWADYELLKTLHHRNISTPQIMGVLADFHEGLGNLTFSSKDVSNMRTHLRGGLTEEEDFAKEFDYYVNRTETPEEFEMLWARIEDKYHLQENEFFQSMSGTRRMWAPAYFRKYFFPFTGTTGRSESMNSLFKKVVHPQDSMLQFITQYDYIMDTRAERENKERCKGEISDPPLWGRYAFEKQAAAFYTGEVFGKFQELLRDSTRYKVEAVESDDQGWSIQIVHPNSTRVPMVTIDKDATSYTCSCNMFDRDGLLCPHILKGFTNRDVEKILEKKMMSLAAEACLGPEKYIVASTGIDTLVQAVRTARGSQEMQQDEASNIATGQQSKTLAVMVKNPTRTKSKGRPKEKVERFKSIVAQAKEKAMKKKAKGKKTAQKIPPCSYCFEDGHSVQTCAYMAKAEALAKDLKETELKL
;
A
#
# COMPACT_ATOMS: atom_id res chain seq x y z
N MET A 1 2.43 33.97 -47.86
CA MET A 1 2.39 32.60 -47.26
C MET A 1 1.29 32.57 -46.21
N GLU A 2 0.40 31.59 -46.29
CA GLU A 2 -0.76 31.42 -45.41
C GLU A 2 -0.82 29.99 -44.87
N PHE A 3 -1.37 29.82 -43.68
CA PHE A 3 -1.47 28.54 -42.98
C PHE A 3 -2.82 28.42 -42.29
N ASP A 4 -3.28 27.18 -42.13
CA ASP A 4 -4.55 26.93 -41.47
C ASP A 4 -4.38 26.87 -39.94
N THR A 5 -3.19 26.48 -39.47
CA THR A 5 -2.87 26.44 -38.04
C THR A 5 -1.58 27.17 -37.69
N ILE A 6 -1.49 27.64 -36.44
CA ILE A 6 -0.28 28.29 -35.92
C ILE A 6 0.89 27.30 -35.79
N GLN A 7 0.58 26.02 -35.54
CA GLN A 7 1.54 24.93 -35.47
C GLN A 7 2.19 24.69 -36.83
N GLU A 8 1.42 24.75 -37.91
CA GLU A 8 1.92 24.65 -39.27
C GLU A 8 2.85 25.81 -39.63
N ALA A 9 2.45 27.05 -39.30
CA ALA A 9 3.30 28.22 -39.47
C ALA A 9 4.66 28.07 -38.76
N ARG A 10 4.62 27.60 -37.50
CA ARG A 10 5.83 27.31 -36.73
C ARG A 10 6.67 26.21 -37.38
N ARG A 11 6.04 25.13 -37.87
CA ARG A 11 6.71 24.01 -38.53
C ARG A 11 7.50 24.49 -39.74
N VAL A 12 6.89 25.28 -40.61
CA VAL A 12 7.55 25.80 -41.82
C VAL A 12 8.76 26.68 -41.48
N TYR A 13 8.62 27.58 -40.50
CA TYR A 13 9.75 28.43 -40.10
C TYR A 13 10.85 27.65 -39.36
N ASN A 14 10.49 26.65 -38.56
CA ASN A 14 11.46 25.79 -37.89
C ASN A 14 12.21 24.92 -38.92
N GLU A 15 11.55 24.45 -39.97
CA GLU A 15 12.18 23.72 -41.07
C GLU A 15 13.14 24.62 -41.87
N TYR A 16 12.73 25.85 -42.17
CA TYR A 16 13.60 26.88 -42.74
C TYR A 16 14.84 27.11 -41.86
N ALA A 17 14.64 27.27 -40.55
CA ALA A 17 15.71 27.45 -39.59
C ALA A 17 16.65 26.24 -39.49
N MET A 18 16.10 25.03 -39.61
CA MET A 18 16.86 23.78 -39.64
C MET A 18 17.72 23.68 -40.91
N LYS A 19 17.17 24.05 -42.07
CA LYS A 19 17.88 24.08 -43.36
C LYS A 19 18.99 25.11 -43.39
N LEU A 20 18.84 26.24 -42.70
CA LEU A 20 19.89 27.27 -42.62
C LEU A 20 20.88 27.06 -41.47
N GLY A 21 20.49 26.33 -40.42
CA GLY A 21 21.37 25.98 -39.30
C GLY A 21 21.31 26.96 -38.12
N PHE A 22 20.13 27.46 -37.79
CA PHE A 22 19.87 28.23 -36.57
C PHE A 22 18.66 27.69 -35.80
N ASN A 23 18.48 28.14 -34.55
CA ASN A 23 17.33 27.77 -33.72
C ASN A 23 16.42 28.97 -33.45
N ILE A 24 15.13 28.69 -33.39
CA ILE A 24 14.10 29.71 -33.17
C ILE A 24 13.62 29.69 -31.71
N ARG A 25 13.19 30.86 -31.24
CA ARG A 25 12.46 31.03 -29.98
C ARG A 25 11.24 31.92 -30.20
N VAL A 26 10.26 31.84 -29.32
CA VAL A 26 9.12 32.77 -29.34
C VAL A 26 9.61 34.14 -28.89
N ALA A 27 9.41 35.16 -29.74
CA ALA A 27 9.75 36.55 -29.45
C ALA A 27 8.57 37.27 -28.79
N SER A 28 7.40 37.19 -29.42
CA SER A 28 6.17 37.83 -28.97
C SER A 28 4.93 36.98 -29.31
N SER A 29 3.87 37.17 -28.55
CA SER A 29 2.57 36.55 -28.73
C SER A 29 1.51 37.57 -28.32
N ARG A 30 0.47 37.75 -29.13
CA ARG A 30 -0.60 38.71 -28.85
C ARG A 30 -1.96 38.05 -29.03
N ASN A 31 -2.82 38.21 -28.04
CA ASN A 31 -4.20 37.74 -28.08
C ASN A 31 -5.16 38.90 -28.38
N SER A 32 -6.33 38.59 -28.91
CA SER A 32 -7.42 39.54 -29.08
C SER A 32 -7.88 40.04 -27.72
N ASN A 33 -8.05 41.36 -27.58
CA ASN A 33 -8.56 41.92 -26.34
C ASN A 33 -10.03 41.51 -26.10
N VAL A 34 -10.77 41.23 -27.18
CA VAL A 34 -12.19 40.88 -27.16
C VAL A 34 -12.39 39.37 -26.98
N THR A 35 -11.86 38.56 -27.90
CA THR A 35 -12.11 37.10 -27.91
C THR A 35 -11.13 36.31 -27.04
N LYS A 36 -10.07 36.93 -26.52
CA LYS A 36 -8.93 36.28 -25.82
C LYS A 36 -8.18 35.23 -26.64
N GLU A 37 -8.58 34.98 -27.87
CA GLU A 37 -7.90 34.06 -28.80
C GLU A 37 -6.58 34.65 -29.31
N LEU A 38 -5.64 33.78 -29.67
CA LEU A 38 -4.35 34.18 -30.21
C LEU A 38 -4.52 34.81 -31.61
N ILE A 39 -4.04 36.04 -31.81
CA ILE A 39 -4.17 36.77 -33.09
C ILE A 39 -2.83 37.07 -33.78
N ARG A 40 -1.71 37.03 -33.06
CA ARG A 40 -0.36 37.22 -33.62
C ARG A 40 0.66 36.39 -32.84
N LYS A 41 1.61 35.82 -33.56
CA LYS A 41 2.77 35.15 -32.97
C LYS A 41 4.03 35.48 -33.76
N GLU A 42 5.14 35.57 -33.04
CA GLU A 42 6.42 35.93 -33.61
C GLU A 42 7.52 35.01 -33.09
N TRP A 43 8.36 34.54 -34.00
CA TRP A 43 9.52 33.71 -33.70
C TRP A 43 10.77 34.38 -34.22
N GLU A 44 11.82 34.38 -33.42
CA GLU A 44 13.11 35.00 -33.75
C GLU A 44 14.26 34.01 -33.57
N CYS A 45 15.42 34.34 -34.12
CA CYS A 45 16.65 33.61 -33.82
C CYS A 45 16.95 33.62 -32.32
N SER A 46 17.42 32.49 -31.76
CA SER A 46 17.74 32.43 -30.33
C SER A 46 18.92 33.30 -29.93
N HIS A 47 19.72 33.79 -30.89
CA HIS A 47 20.74 34.79 -30.65
C HIS A 47 20.16 36.20 -30.51
N ALA A 48 18.95 36.51 -31.00
CA ALA A 48 18.36 37.84 -30.93
C ALA A 48 18.29 38.39 -29.48
N ARG A 49 18.54 39.70 -29.35
CA ARG A 49 18.40 40.48 -28.10
C ARG A 49 16.95 40.97 -28.00
N LYS A 50 16.36 40.93 -26.81
CA LYS A 50 15.07 41.60 -26.58
C LYS A 50 15.30 43.12 -26.73
N PRO A 51 14.47 43.87 -27.47
CA PRO A 51 14.53 45.32 -27.39
C PRO A 51 14.22 45.73 -25.95
N ALA A 52 15.08 46.57 -25.36
CA ALA A 52 14.74 47.25 -24.13
C ALA A 52 13.57 48.20 -24.46
N LEU A 53 12.54 48.21 -23.63
CA LEU A 53 11.55 49.28 -23.66
C LEU A 53 12.25 50.52 -23.10
N ASP A 54 12.15 51.62 -23.82
CA ASP A 54 12.93 52.84 -23.64
C ASP A 54 12.82 53.40 -22.20
N GLY A 55 13.97 53.72 -21.60
CA GLY A 55 14.09 54.27 -20.24
C GLY A 55 15.51 54.19 -19.68
N GLU A 56 16.37 55.07 -20.19
CA GLU A 56 17.60 55.67 -19.61
C GLU A 56 18.65 54.85 -18.83
N ASP A 57 19.85 54.93 -19.42
CA ASP A 57 21.18 55.19 -18.84
C ASP A 57 22.05 54.05 -18.25
N ASP A 58 23.32 54.15 -18.60
CA ASP A 58 24.40 53.19 -18.49
C ASP A 58 24.91 53.01 -17.05
N GLY A 59 25.20 51.76 -16.67
CA GLY A 59 25.80 51.48 -15.37
C GLY A 59 26.03 50.00 -15.08
N GLU A 60 27.21 49.52 -15.47
CA GLU A 60 27.97 48.41 -14.87
C GLU A 60 27.44 46.96 -14.94
N GLU A 61 28.42 46.07 -15.08
CA GLU A 61 28.28 44.62 -15.19
C GLU A 61 27.43 44.04 -14.05
N ASN A 62 26.30 43.42 -14.41
CA ASN A 62 25.72 42.40 -13.56
C ASN A 62 25.18 41.22 -14.38
N THR A 63 25.89 40.11 -14.26
CA THR A 63 25.48 38.78 -14.72
C THR A 63 24.24 38.31 -13.97
N SER A 64 23.06 38.64 -14.48
CA SER A 64 21.77 38.20 -13.94
C SER A 64 21.13 37.18 -14.87
N ALA A 65 20.94 35.97 -14.34
CA ALA A 65 20.36 34.82 -15.00
C ALA A 65 18.92 35.09 -15.47
N SER A 66 18.63 34.79 -16.74
CA SER A 66 17.24 34.76 -17.24
C SER A 66 16.62 33.39 -16.95
N THR A 67 15.80 33.37 -15.92
CA THR A 67 14.82 32.31 -15.61
C THR A 67 13.77 32.26 -16.73
N SER A 68 13.64 31.10 -17.37
CA SER A 68 12.51 30.80 -18.25
C SER A 68 11.29 30.49 -17.39
N THR A 69 10.25 31.29 -17.54
CA THR A 69 8.90 31.09 -17.01
C THR A 69 8.28 29.81 -17.58
N ASN A 70 7.94 28.88 -16.70
CA ASN A 70 6.83 27.97 -16.90
C ASN A 70 5.82 28.23 -15.77
N ASP A 71 4.58 28.39 -16.19
CA ASP A 71 3.37 27.84 -15.61
C ASP A 71 3.06 28.07 -14.13
N THR A 72 1.96 28.80 -13.98
CA THR A 72 1.07 28.84 -12.82
C THR A 72 0.88 27.47 -12.19
N ALA A 73 1.35 27.33 -10.95
CA ALA A 73 0.80 26.41 -9.97
C ALA A 73 0.72 27.16 -8.64
N THR A 74 -0.50 27.52 -8.27
CA THR A 74 -0.86 28.04 -6.95
C THR A 74 -0.64 26.92 -5.94
N LEU A 75 0.40 27.04 -5.10
CA LEU A 75 0.56 26.19 -3.92
C LEU A 75 0.37 27.04 -2.67
N VAL A 76 -0.80 26.87 -2.08
CA VAL A 76 -1.15 27.30 -0.73
C VAL A 76 -0.22 26.59 0.26
N GLY A 77 0.33 27.36 1.19
CA GLY A 77 1.40 26.95 2.08
C GLY A 77 1.06 25.77 2.98
N SER A 78 2.07 24.96 3.26
CA SER A 78 2.09 24.07 4.41
C SER A 78 3.52 23.98 4.96
N LYS A 79 3.67 24.53 6.17
CA LYS A 79 4.89 24.46 6.98
C LYS A 79 5.28 23.00 7.24
N LYS A 80 6.50 22.58 6.90
CA LYS A 80 7.20 21.54 7.69
C LYS A 80 8.73 21.56 7.54
N ARG A 81 9.36 21.79 8.69
CA ARG A 81 10.58 21.24 9.29
C ARG A 81 11.86 21.15 8.43
N ALA A 82 12.86 21.90 8.89
CA ALA A 82 14.26 21.81 8.49
C ALA A 82 14.85 20.43 8.81
N ALA A 83 15.36 19.75 7.77
CA ALA A 83 16.35 18.70 7.90
C ALA A 83 17.71 19.29 7.50
N THR A 84 18.72 19.06 8.34
CA THR A 84 20.09 19.52 8.18
C THR A 84 20.67 19.08 6.83
N ALA A 85 20.68 19.99 5.86
CA ALA A 85 21.28 19.74 4.56
C ALA A 85 22.79 19.98 4.66
N VAL A 86 23.57 18.94 4.39
CA VAL A 86 24.99 19.05 4.07
C VAL A 86 25.10 19.94 2.82
N LEU A 87 25.62 21.15 3.02
CA LEU A 87 25.86 22.14 1.96
C LEU A 87 27.00 21.65 1.06
N THR A 88 26.69 20.93 -0.01
CA THR A 88 27.58 20.89 -1.18
C THR A 88 27.33 22.13 -2.03
N THR A 89 28.17 23.14 -1.90
CA THR A 89 28.13 24.42 -2.64
C THR A 89 28.63 24.31 -4.08
N ALA A 90 28.36 23.20 -4.77
CA ALA A 90 28.69 23.06 -6.19
C ALA A 90 27.64 23.79 -7.04
N THR A 91 27.87 25.08 -7.32
CA THR A 91 27.04 25.84 -8.26
C THR A 91 27.16 25.22 -9.65
N ARG A 92 26.04 24.69 -10.16
CA ARG A 92 25.97 24.07 -11.49
C ARG A 92 26.20 25.13 -12.58
N LYS A 93 27.37 25.13 -13.22
CA LYS A 93 27.64 25.95 -14.41
C LYS A 93 26.64 25.58 -15.52
N ARG A 94 25.77 26.52 -15.90
CA ARG A 94 24.83 26.38 -17.02
C ARG A 94 25.43 27.00 -18.28
N ASN A 95 25.32 26.30 -19.40
CA ASN A 95 25.70 26.86 -20.70
C ASN A 95 24.67 27.93 -21.12
N THR A 96 25.16 29.13 -21.41
CA THR A 96 24.34 30.28 -21.83
C THR A 96 24.56 30.56 -23.31
N ILE A 97 23.46 30.74 -24.06
CA ILE A 97 23.53 31.18 -25.46
C ILE A 97 23.89 32.67 -25.47
N LYS A 98 25.02 33.02 -26.08
CA LYS A 98 25.43 34.43 -26.25
C LYS A 98 24.38 35.17 -27.08
N LYS A 99 23.83 36.26 -26.56
CA LYS A 99 22.90 37.12 -27.31
C LYS A 99 23.69 38.04 -28.23
N LEU A 100 23.27 38.11 -29.48
CA LEU A 100 23.81 38.94 -30.55
C LEU A 100 22.65 39.79 -31.08
N ASN A 101 22.91 40.97 -31.62
CA ASN A 101 21.88 41.82 -32.23
C ASN A 101 21.42 41.24 -33.59
N CYS A 102 20.92 40.00 -33.57
CA CYS A 102 20.38 39.28 -34.71
C CYS A 102 18.95 39.75 -34.96
N LYS A 103 18.66 40.11 -36.22
CA LYS A 103 17.35 40.63 -36.65
C LYS A 103 16.45 39.56 -37.28
N ALA A 104 16.95 38.33 -37.46
CA ALA A 104 16.19 37.27 -38.11
C ALA A 104 14.95 36.87 -37.29
N HIS A 105 13.76 37.06 -37.88
CA HIS A 105 12.48 36.72 -37.27
C HIS A 105 11.39 36.51 -38.32
N MET A 106 10.33 35.81 -37.93
CA MET A 106 9.10 35.66 -38.68
C MET A 106 7.90 35.93 -37.78
N ALA A 107 7.00 36.80 -38.24
CA ALA A 107 5.74 37.09 -37.56
C ALA A 107 4.55 36.67 -38.42
N VAL A 108 3.57 36.03 -37.79
CA VAL A 108 2.29 35.65 -38.39
C VAL A 108 1.14 36.29 -37.64
N GLY A 109 0.06 36.60 -38.35
CA GLY A 109 -1.18 37.02 -37.71
C GLY A 109 -2.42 36.48 -38.39
N LEU A 110 -3.48 36.37 -37.60
CA LEU A 110 -4.75 35.80 -37.99
C LEU A 110 -5.56 36.83 -38.79
N ARG A 111 -5.92 36.47 -40.03
CA ARG A 111 -6.80 37.25 -40.91
C ARG A 111 -7.76 36.30 -41.61
N ASN A 112 -9.06 36.58 -41.53
CA ASN A 112 -10.12 35.76 -42.16
C ASN A 112 -9.97 34.25 -41.85
N ALA A 113 -9.79 33.93 -40.56
CA ALA A 113 -9.56 32.56 -40.06
C ALA A 113 -8.29 31.84 -40.57
N ARG A 114 -7.37 32.53 -41.25
CA ARG A 114 -6.08 31.97 -41.69
C ARG A 114 -4.90 32.74 -41.13
N TRP A 115 -3.80 32.02 -40.85
CA TRP A 115 -2.56 32.60 -40.36
C TRP A 115 -1.69 33.06 -41.53
N ARG A 116 -1.55 34.38 -41.71
CA ARG A 116 -0.72 34.96 -42.77
C ARG A 116 0.60 35.46 -42.21
N VAL A 117 1.70 35.21 -42.93
CA VAL A 117 3.01 35.83 -42.63
C VAL A 117 2.90 37.34 -42.85
N ILE A 118 3.18 38.11 -41.79
CA ILE A 118 3.18 39.57 -41.78
C ILE A 118 4.59 40.10 -42.00
N VAL A 119 5.59 39.46 -41.39
CA VAL A 119 6.99 39.87 -41.46
C VAL A 119 7.88 38.63 -41.61
N MET A 120 8.89 38.71 -42.47
CA MET A 120 9.94 37.72 -42.60
C MET A 120 11.28 38.43 -42.83
N GLN A 121 12.14 38.43 -41.82
CA GLN A 121 13.51 38.93 -41.92
C GLN A 121 14.48 37.74 -41.94
N PRO A 122 15.20 37.50 -43.05
CA PRO A 122 16.11 36.35 -43.17
C PRO A 122 17.53 36.65 -42.66
N ASP A 123 17.91 37.91 -42.46
CA ASP A 123 19.30 38.29 -42.24
C ASP A 123 19.83 37.96 -40.84
N HIS A 124 21.02 37.35 -40.81
CA HIS A 124 21.74 37.01 -39.59
C HIS A 124 23.02 37.82 -39.44
N THR A 125 23.32 38.25 -38.22
CA THR A 125 24.56 38.95 -37.84
C THR A 125 25.61 38.02 -37.24
N HIS A 126 25.42 36.71 -37.39
CA HIS A 126 26.29 35.68 -36.81
C HIS A 126 26.39 34.44 -37.70
N PRO A 127 27.49 33.66 -37.59
CA PRO A 127 27.62 32.40 -38.31
C PRO A 127 26.54 31.39 -37.95
N MET A 128 26.13 30.59 -38.94
CA MET A 128 25.18 29.49 -38.77
C MET A 128 25.90 28.14 -38.63
N VAL A 129 25.21 27.14 -38.08
CA VAL A 129 25.77 25.79 -37.91
C VAL A 129 25.91 25.10 -39.26
N LYS A 130 27.14 24.99 -39.77
CA LYS A 130 27.42 24.40 -41.09
C LYS A 130 27.17 22.90 -41.15
N ALA A 131 27.54 22.15 -40.11
CA ALA A 131 27.44 20.69 -40.08
C ALA A 131 25.98 20.22 -40.01
N ILE A 132 25.47 19.65 -41.11
CA ILE A 132 24.06 19.24 -41.28
C ILE A 132 23.62 18.26 -40.17
N GLY A 133 24.44 17.26 -39.85
CA GLY A 133 24.14 16.26 -38.82
C GLY A 133 24.00 16.85 -37.40
N VAL A 134 24.54 18.04 -37.14
CA VAL A 134 24.46 18.71 -35.83
C VAL A 134 23.20 19.58 -35.73
N ARG A 135 22.64 20.04 -36.86
CA ARG A 135 21.49 20.97 -36.89
C ARG A 135 20.26 20.40 -36.19
N LYS A 136 19.95 19.11 -36.37
CA LYS A 136 18.83 18.43 -35.68
C LYS A 136 18.92 18.46 -34.15
N HIS A 137 20.13 18.59 -33.61
CA HIS A 137 20.38 18.68 -32.18
C HIS A 137 20.24 20.11 -31.63
N LEU A 138 19.89 21.10 -32.45
CA LEU A 138 19.57 22.43 -31.97
C LEU A 138 18.22 22.43 -31.22
N ARG A 139 18.12 23.24 -30.16
CA ARG A 139 17.02 23.15 -29.18
C ARG A 139 15.61 23.21 -29.79
N SER A 140 15.39 24.03 -30.81
CA SER A 140 14.07 24.17 -31.46
C SER A 140 13.72 23.00 -32.37
N HIS A 141 14.73 22.21 -32.79
CA HIS A 141 14.60 21.08 -33.70
C HIS A 141 14.49 19.74 -32.95
N ARG A 142 14.72 19.75 -31.63
CA ARG A 142 14.50 18.59 -30.78
C ARG A 142 13.04 18.47 -30.42
N SER A 143 12.40 17.41 -30.90
CA SER A 143 11.02 17.08 -30.53
C SER A 143 10.86 15.57 -30.44
N ILE A 144 10.29 15.09 -29.34
CA ILE A 144 9.83 13.72 -29.23
C ILE A 144 8.47 13.67 -29.94
N SER A 145 8.33 12.81 -30.95
CA SER A 145 7.04 12.63 -31.62
C SER A 145 6.00 12.07 -30.66
N TRP A 146 4.71 12.23 -30.96
CA TRP A 146 3.66 11.65 -30.12
C TRP A 146 3.73 10.13 -30.05
N ALA A 147 4.07 9.46 -31.16
CA ALA A 147 4.27 8.02 -31.21
C ALA A 147 5.45 7.57 -30.32
N ASP A 148 6.58 8.27 -30.39
CA ASP A 148 7.74 8.00 -29.54
C ASP A 148 7.44 8.30 -28.06
N TYR A 149 6.61 9.31 -27.78
CA TYR A 149 6.16 9.63 -26.43
C TYR A 149 5.31 8.51 -25.83
N GLU A 150 4.34 7.96 -26.56
CA GLU A 150 3.50 6.85 -26.06
C GLU A 150 4.31 5.57 -25.84
N LEU A 151 5.25 5.28 -26.73
CA LEU A 151 6.18 4.18 -26.54
C LEU A 151 7.07 4.40 -25.31
N LEU A 152 7.67 5.57 -25.16
CA LEU A 152 8.45 5.96 -23.99
C LEU A 152 7.64 5.84 -22.70
N LYS A 153 6.39 6.31 -22.70
CA LYS A 153 5.45 6.22 -21.56
C LYS A 153 5.22 4.76 -21.20
N THR A 154 4.92 3.90 -22.17
CA THR A 154 4.71 2.46 -21.93
C THR A 154 5.94 1.79 -21.32
N LEU A 155 7.13 2.06 -21.87
CA LEU A 155 8.40 1.51 -21.37
C LEU A 155 8.74 2.05 -19.97
N HIS A 156 8.40 3.31 -19.68
CA HIS A 156 8.58 3.90 -18.35
C HIS A 156 7.76 3.19 -17.27
N HIS A 157 6.49 2.89 -17.53
CA HIS A 157 5.63 2.14 -16.59
C HIS A 157 6.10 0.70 -16.35
N ARG A 158 6.96 0.17 -17.22
CA ARG A 158 7.61 -1.14 -17.07
C ARG A 158 8.98 -1.06 -16.41
N ASN A 159 9.32 0.08 -15.80
CA ASN A 159 10.58 0.33 -15.10
C ASN A 159 11.84 0.16 -15.96
N ILE A 160 11.71 0.35 -17.28
CA ILE A 160 12.85 0.28 -18.20
C ILE A 160 13.70 1.55 -18.03
N SER A 161 15.03 1.37 -18.02
CA SER A 161 15.97 2.47 -17.79
C SER A 161 16.04 3.43 -19.00
N THR A 162 16.45 4.69 -18.78
CA THR A 162 16.60 5.66 -19.88
C THR A 162 17.50 5.15 -21.01
N PRO A 163 18.68 4.54 -20.75
CA PRO A 163 19.52 4.00 -21.82
C PRO A 163 18.83 2.92 -22.66
N GLN A 164 18.06 2.04 -22.02
CA GLN A 164 17.30 0.99 -22.72
C GLN A 164 16.14 1.58 -23.53
N ILE A 165 15.41 2.56 -22.97
CA ILE A 165 14.37 3.30 -23.71
C ILE A 165 14.98 3.98 -24.94
N MET A 166 16.15 4.62 -24.79
CA MET A 166 16.88 5.23 -25.90
C MET A 166 17.30 4.21 -26.96
N GLY A 167 17.72 3.01 -26.56
CA GLY A 167 18.04 1.91 -27.47
C GLY A 167 16.82 1.48 -28.28
N VAL A 168 15.70 1.21 -27.61
CA VAL A 168 14.44 0.84 -28.29
C VAL A 168 14.00 1.94 -29.25
N LEU A 169 13.97 3.20 -28.82
CA LEU A 169 13.60 4.32 -29.71
C LEU A 169 14.56 4.44 -30.90
N ALA A 170 15.86 4.19 -30.70
CA ALA A 170 16.82 4.20 -31.80
C ALA A 170 16.56 3.07 -32.80
N ASP A 171 16.21 1.85 -32.35
CA ASP A 171 15.90 0.73 -33.23
C ASP A 171 14.71 1.03 -34.15
N PHE A 172 13.68 1.74 -33.64
CA PHE A 172 12.54 2.19 -34.44
C PHE A 172 12.88 3.29 -35.47
N HIS A 173 13.98 4.01 -35.27
CA HIS A 173 14.44 5.09 -36.16
C HIS A 173 15.71 4.71 -36.93
N GLU A 174 16.05 3.42 -37.01
CA GLU A 174 17.22 2.90 -37.74
C GLU A 174 18.56 3.45 -37.22
N GLY A 175 18.63 3.74 -35.93
CA GLY A 175 19.85 4.06 -35.21
C GLY A 175 19.80 5.37 -34.41
N LEU A 176 20.72 5.46 -33.44
CA LEU A 176 20.81 6.57 -32.49
C LEU A 176 21.03 7.92 -33.21
N GLY A 177 21.70 7.88 -34.35
CA GLY A 177 22.01 9.04 -35.16
C GLY A 177 20.76 9.67 -35.78
N ASN A 178 19.66 8.96 -35.98
CA ASN A 178 18.48 9.47 -36.66
C ASN A 178 17.46 10.15 -35.72
N LEU A 179 17.62 9.96 -34.42
CA LEU A 179 16.79 10.62 -33.42
C LEU A 179 16.99 12.14 -33.46
N THR A 180 15.89 12.87 -33.36
CA THR A 180 15.89 14.34 -33.26
C THR A 180 16.04 14.82 -31.82
N PHE A 181 15.95 13.92 -30.83
CA PHE A 181 16.00 14.21 -29.40
C PHE A 181 17.13 13.44 -28.70
N SER A 182 17.52 13.91 -27.51
CA SER A 182 18.61 13.35 -26.72
C SER A 182 18.12 12.50 -25.55
N SER A 183 19.02 11.68 -24.98
CA SER A 183 18.79 10.97 -23.72
C SER A 183 18.36 11.90 -22.57
N LYS A 184 18.83 13.15 -22.58
CA LYS A 184 18.42 14.14 -21.58
C LYS A 184 16.95 14.55 -21.75
N ASP A 185 16.46 14.63 -22.99
CA ASP A 185 15.06 14.95 -23.28
C ASP A 185 14.14 13.81 -22.81
N VAL A 186 14.51 12.55 -23.05
CA VAL A 186 13.83 11.36 -22.50
C VAL A 186 13.86 11.38 -20.97
N SER A 187 14.99 11.69 -20.35
CA SER A 187 15.09 11.79 -18.90
C SER A 187 14.19 12.89 -18.32
N ASN A 188 14.08 14.04 -18.98
CA ASN A 188 13.19 15.12 -18.54
C ASN A 188 11.72 14.68 -18.67
N MET A 189 11.37 14.01 -19.77
CA MET A 189 10.02 13.46 -19.98
C MET A 189 9.64 12.45 -18.90
N ARG A 190 10.55 11.53 -18.56
CA ARG A 190 10.35 10.58 -17.44
C ARG A 190 10.16 11.27 -16.10
N THR A 191 10.76 12.44 -15.89
CA THR A 191 10.52 13.24 -14.68
C THR A 191 9.11 13.80 -14.66
N HIS A 192 8.58 14.27 -15.79
CA HIS A 192 7.16 14.67 -15.89
C HIS A 192 6.22 13.50 -15.66
N LEU A 193 6.51 12.31 -16.23
CA LEU A 193 5.69 11.12 -16.01
C LEU A 193 5.68 10.65 -14.55
N ARG A 194 6.81 10.81 -13.82
CA ARG A 194 6.85 10.56 -12.38
C ARG A 194 5.97 11.50 -11.56
N GLY A 195 5.70 12.71 -12.06
CA GLY A 195 4.74 13.64 -11.44
C GLY A 195 3.29 13.18 -11.55
N GLY A 196 2.96 12.24 -12.45
CA GLY A 196 1.64 11.59 -12.48
C GLY A 196 1.54 10.42 -11.50
N LEU A 197 2.64 9.70 -11.24
CA LEU A 197 2.69 8.62 -10.25
C LEU A 197 2.46 9.11 -8.81
N THR A 198 2.77 10.39 -8.53
CA THR A 198 2.46 10.99 -7.23
C THR A 198 0.96 11.13 -6.99
N GLU A 199 0.15 11.33 -8.04
CA GLU A 199 -1.32 11.37 -7.92
C GLU A 199 -1.89 9.99 -7.57
N GLU A 200 -1.33 8.90 -8.11
CA GLU A 200 -1.72 7.53 -7.76
C GLU A 200 -1.32 7.14 -6.32
N GLU A 201 -0.10 7.52 -5.90
CA GLU A 201 0.35 7.30 -4.51
C GLU A 201 -0.44 8.15 -3.50
N ASP A 202 -0.83 9.36 -3.88
CA ASP A 202 -1.66 10.24 -3.06
C ASP A 202 -3.11 9.74 -2.99
N PHE A 203 -3.66 9.20 -4.09
CA PHE A 203 -4.96 8.54 -4.09
C PHE A 203 -4.98 7.37 -3.11
N ALA A 204 -4.00 6.46 -3.17
CA ALA A 204 -3.98 5.28 -2.32
C ALA A 204 -3.92 5.65 -0.82
N LYS A 205 -3.11 6.67 -0.47
CA LYS A 205 -3.00 7.15 0.93
C LYS A 205 -4.28 7.84 1.39
N GLU A 206 -4.87 8.69 0.56
CA GLU A 206 -6.13 9.38 0.87
C GLU A 206 -7.29 8.38 0.99
N PHE A 207 -7.37 7.42 0.07
CA PHE A 207 -8.37 6.36 0.09
C PHE A 207 -8.26 5.48 1.34
N ASP A 208 -7.06 5.01 1.71
CA ASP A 208 -6.85 4.24 2.94
C ASP A 208 -7.26 5.05 4.18
N TYR A 209 -6.88 6.33 4.23
CA TYR A 209 -7.26 7.21 5.32
C TYR A 209 -8.78 7.40 5.41
N TYR A 210 -9.46 7.66 4.29
CA TYR A 210 -10.91 7.88 4.26
C TYR A 210 -11.68 6.61 4.64
N VAL A 211 -11.27 5.45 4.14
CA VAL A 211 -11.94 4.19 4.45
C VAL A 211 -11.68 3.75 5.89
N ASN A 212 -10.42 3.73 6.34
CA ASN A 212 -10.06 3.08 7.59
C ASN A 212 -10.05 4.03 8.80
N ARG A 213 -9.84 5.34 8.60
CA ARG A 213 -9.62 6.29 9.71
C ARG A 213 -10.77 7.26 9.98
N THR A 214 -11.81 7.32 9.16
CA THR A 214 -13.01 8.14 9.44
C THR A 214 -13.76 7.63 10.66
N GLU A 215 -14.13 8.49 11.62
CA GLU A 215 -14.75 8.05 12.88
C GLU A 215 -16.27 8.03 12.83
N THR A 216 -16.87 8.97 12.09
CA THR A 216 -18.33 9.09 11.95
C THR A 216 -18.78 8.91 10.50
N PRO A 217 -20.02 8.45 10.27
CA PRO A 217 -20.61 8.40 8.94
C PRO A 217 -20.58 9.74 8.21
N GLU A 218 -20.78 10.85 8.93
CA GLU A 218 -20.80 12.20 8.37
C GLU A 218 -19.42 12.62 7.86
N GLU A 219 -18.36 12.35 8.64
CA GLU A 219 -16.97 12.57 8.22
C GLU A 219 -16.63 11.72 6.99
N PHE A 220 -17.08 10.46 6.98
CA PHE A 220 -16.87 9.56 5.85
C PHE A 220 -17.55 10.05 4.58
N GLU A 221 -18.83 10.40 4.61
CA GLU A 221 -19.56 10.88 3.42
C GLU A 221 -18.94 12.18 2.87
N MET A 222 -18.51 13.09 3.75
CA MET A 222 -17.84 14.33 3.35
C MET A 222 -16.50 14.06 2.65
N LEU A 223 -15.66 13.19 3.21
CA LEU A 223 -14.37 12.85 2.60
C LEU A 223 -14.52 11.98 1.36
N TRP A 224 -15.56 11.14 1.30
CA TRP A 224 -15.89 10.34 0.13
C TRP A 224 -16.32 11.22 -1.06
N ALA A 225 -17.19 12.21 -0.83
CA ALA A 225 -17.54 13.20 -1.87
C ALA A 225 -16.30 13.97 -2.36
N ARG A 226 -15.36 14.27 -1.46
CA ARG A 226 -14.11 14.95 -1.80
C ARG A 226 -13.18 14.08 -2.67
N ILE A 227 -13.07 12.78 -2.42
CA ILE A 227 -12.25 11.89 -3.25
C ILE A 227 -12.87 11.68 -4.63
N GLU A 228 -14.20 11.60 -4.69
CA GLU A 228 -14.94 11.48 -5.94
C GLU A 228 -14.74 12.69 -6.85
N ASP A 229 -14.80 13.91 -6.28
CA ASP A 229 -14.57 15.15 -7.01
C ASP A 229 -13.10 15.33 -7.43
N LYS A 230 -12.17 15.13 -6.49
CA LYS A 230 -10.73 15.34 -6.72
C LYS A 230 -10.16 14.45 -7.82
N TYR A 231 -10.63 13.21 -7.92
CA TYR A 231 -10.11 12.22 -8.89
C TYR A 231 -11.09 11.95 -10.04
N HIS A 232 -12.15 12.75 -10.17
CA HIS A 232 -13.16 12.65 -11.25
C HIS A 232 -13.73 11.24 -11.43
N LEU A 233 -14.16 10.61 -10.33
CA LEU A 233 -14.57 9.20 -10.29
C LEU A 233 -16.06 8.99 -10.60
N GLN A 234 -16.79 10.04 -11.00
CA GLN A 234 -18.24 10.01 -11.20
C GLN A 234 -18.66 9.01 -12.28
N GLU A 235 -17.84 8.78 -13.30
CA GLU A 235 -18.12 7.84 -14.40
C GLU A 235 -17.50 6.44 -14.19
N ASN A 236 -16.81 6.22 -13.07
CA ASN A 236 -16.14 4.95 -12.79
C ASN A 236 -17.15 3.93 -12.21
N GLU A 237 -17.55 2.93 -13.01
CA GLU A 237 -18.51 1.89 -12.59
C GLU A 237 -18.13 1.16 -11.30
N PHE A 238 -16.82 0.89 -11.10
CA PHE A 238 -16.35 0.24 -9.88
C PHE A 238 -16.51 1.15 -8.66
N PHE A 239 -16.14 2.43 -8.80
CA PHE A 239 -16.31 3.40 -7.72
C PHE A 239 -17.79 3.65 -7.42
N GLN A 240 -18.66 3.71 -8.43
CA GLN A 240 -20.11 3.81 -8.25
C GLN A 240 -20.67 2.59 -7.49
N SER A 241 -20.26 1.37 -7.86
CA SER A 241 -20.68 0.15 -7.18
C SER A 241 -20.20 0.12 -5.72
N MET A 242 -18.93 0.45 -5.49
CA MET A 242 -18.34 0.55 -4.17
C MET A 242 -19.02 1.63 -3.32
N SER A 243 -19.30 2.79 -3.92
CA SER A 243 -20.04 3.90 -3.30
C SER A 243 -21.47 3.50 -2.96
N GLY A 244 -22.20 2.83 -3.86
CA GLY A 244 -23.57 2.38 -3.60
C GLY A 244 -23.67 1.36 -2.46
N THR A 245 -22.60 0.61 -2.22
CA THR A 245 -22.53 -0.41 -1.17
C THR A 245 -21.81 0.06 0.10
N ARG A 246 -21.35 1.32 0.18
CA ARG A 246 -20.45 1.83 1.22
C ARG A 246 -20.93 1.64 2.66
N ARG A 247 -22.24 1.73 2.90
CA ARG A 247 -22.85 1.49 4.21
C ARG A 247 -22.66 0.06 4.74
N MET A 248 -22.37 -0.90 3.86
CA MET A 248 -22.22 -2.31 4.20
C MET A 248 -20.78 -2.69 4.54
N TRP A 249 -19.79 -1.91 4.10
CA TRP A 249 -18.37 -2.28 4.24
C TRP A 249 -17.49 -1.19 4.85
N ALA A 250 -17.90 0.08 4.89
CA ALA A 250 -17.07 1.16 5.42
C ALA A 250 -17.12 1.24 6.97
N PRO A 251 -15.97 1.15 7.66
CA PRO A 251 -15.87 1.15 9.13
C PRO A 251 -16.61 2.24 9.89
N ALA A 252 -16.79 3.42 9.30
CA ALA A 252 -17.50 4.53 9.91
C ALA A 252 -18.96 4.19 10.31
N TYR A 253 -19.66 3.34 9.57
CA TYR A 253 -21.07 2.99 9.85
C TYR A 253 -21.23 1.96 10.96
N PHE A 254 -20.18 1.20 11.28
CA PHE A 254 -20.25 0.10 12.24
C PHE A 254 -19.32 0.21 13.44
N ARG A 255 -18.67 1.36 13.62
CA ARG A 255 -17.78 1.62 14.77
C ARG A 255 -18.45 1.49 16.14
N LYS A 256 -19.77 1.62 16.22
CA LYS A 256 -20.54 1.49 17.49
C LYS A 256 -21.00 0.06 17.78
N TYR A 257 -20.81 -0.86 16.85
CA TYR A 257 -21.21 -2.26 17.00
C TYR A 257 -19.99 -3.13 17.27
N PHE A 258 -20.18 -4.17 18.07
CA PHE A 258 -19.10 -5.06 18.44
C PHE A 258 -18.72 -5.99 17.29
N PHE A 259 -17.62 -5.67 16.62
CA PHE A 259 -17.04 -6.41 15.53
C PHE A 259 -15.56 -6.72 15.84
N PRO A 260 -15.29 -7.59 16.83
CA PRO A 260 -13.93 -7.82 17.30
C PRO A 260 -13.07 -8.28 16.13
N PHE A 261 -11.93 -7.63 15.90
CA PHE A 261 -10.94 -8.06 14.90
C PHE A 261 -11.44 -8.13 13.43
N THR A 262 -12.45 -7.33 13.02
CA THR A 262 -12.94 -7.26 11.61
C THR A 262 -12.17 -6.27 10.72
N GLY A 263 -10.89 -6.05 10.98
CA GLY A 263 -10.01 -5.50 9.94
C GLY A 263 -9.81 -6.57 8.87
N THR A 264 -10.63 -6.55 7.81
CA THR A 264 -10.43 -7.22 6.51
C THR A 264 -10.09 -8.72 6.55
N THR A 265 -11.03 -9.58 6.13
CA THR A 265 -10.82 -10.99 5.69
C THR A 265 -10.04 -11.97 6.58
N GLY A 266 -9.43 -11.56 7.71
CA GLY A 266 -8.57 -12.43 8.52
C GLY A 266 -9.29 -13.65 9.09
N ARG A 267 -10.59 -13.54 9.37
CA ARG A 267 -11.44 -14.67 9.78
C ARG A 267 -11.56 -15.73 8.69
N SER A 268 -11.85 -15.34 7.45
CA SER A 268 -11.98 -16.26 6.32
C SER A 268 -10.64 -16.70 5.78
N GLU A 269 -9.60 -15.86 5.81
CA GLU A 269 -8.23 -16.20 5.39
C GLU A 269 -7.58 -17.23 6.30
N SER A 270 -7.74 -17.11 7.63
CA SER A 270 -7.27 -18.10 8.59
C SER A 270 -7.96 -19.45 8.38
N MET A 271 -9.29 -19.45 8.20
CA MET A 271 -10.05 -20.66 7.87
C MET A 271 -9.63 -21.24 6.51
N ASN A 272 -9.59 -20.42 5.46
CA ASN A 272 -9.23 -20.84 4.11
C ASN A 272 -7.78 -21.36 4.05
N SER A 273 -6.86 -20.79 4.82
CA SER A 273 -5.49 -21.28 4.94
C SER A 273 -5.44 -22.68 5.55
N LEU A 274 -6.24 -22.95 6.58
CA LEU A 274 -6.37 -24.27 7.18
C LEU A 274 -7.03 -25.27 6.20
N PHE A 275 -8.14 -24.89 5.57
CA PHE A 275 -8.79 -25.72 4.55
C PHE A 275 -7.85 -26.04 3.40
N LYS A 276 -7.08 -25.08 2.88
CA LYS A 276 -6.10 -25.31 1.79
C LYS A 276 -4.98 -26.28 2.15
N LYS A 277 -4.66 -26.41 3.45
CA LYS A 277 -3.63 -27.34 3.94
C LYS A 277 -4.14 -28.78 4.00
N VAL A 278 -5.43 -28.96 4.30
CA VAL A 278 -5.98 -30.25 4.73
C VAL A 278 -7.01 -30.83 3.75
N VAL A 279 -7.76 -29.98 3.05
CA VAL A 279 -8.82 -30.37 2.10
C VAL A 279 -8.32 -30.25 0.65
N HIS A 280 -8.52 -31.32 -0.12
CA HIS A 280 -8.23 -31.37 -1.55
C HIS A 280 -9.51 -31.17 -2.39
N PRO A 281 -9.46 -30.46 -3.53
CA PRO A 281 -10.65 -30.23 -4.37
C PRO A 281 -11.33 -31.50 -4.92
N GLN A 282 -10.66 -32.66 -4.85
CA GLN A 282 -11.19 -33.96 -5.30
C GLN A 282 -11.62 -34.84 -4.11
N ASP A 283 -11.65 -34.31 -2.89
CA ASP A 283 -12.14 -35.05 -1.74
C ASP A 283 -13.64 -35.34 -1.88
N SER A 284 -14.05 -36.57 -1.52
CA SER A 284 -15.47 -36.90 -1.41
C SER A 284 -16.10 -36.13 -0.25
N MET A 285 -17.44 -36.00 -0.25
CA MET A 285 -18.16 -35.33 0.84
C MET A 285 -17.84 -35.91 2.22
N LEU A 286 -17.75 -37.24 2.32
CA LEU A 286 -17.37 -37.93 3.57
C LEU A 286 -15.93 -37.59 4.00
N GLN A 287 -15.03 -37.50 3.03
CA GLN A 287 -13.64 -37.13 3.28
C GLN A 287 -13.54 -35.67 3.74
N PHE A 288 -14.32 -34.78 3.15
CA PHE A 288 -14.42 -33.38 3.57
C PHE A 288 -14.88 -33.26 5.03
N ILE A 289 -15.95 -33.96 5.42
CA ILE A 289 -16.46 -33.95 6.81
C ILE A 289 -15.38 -34.44 7.77
N THR A 290 -14.68 -35.52 7.44
CA THR A 290 -13.60 -36.06 8.28
C THR A 290 -12.44 -35.06 8.46
N GLN A 291 -12.07 -34.34 7.40
CA GLN A 291 -11.04 -33.29 7.47
C GLN A 291 -11.54 -32.04 8.21
N TYR A 292 -12.82 -31.70 8.09
CA TYR A 292 -13.45 -30.63 8.84
C TYR A 292 -13.40 -30.90 10.34
N ASP A 293 -13.80 -32.10 10.78
CA ASP A 293 -13.73 -32.51 12.18
C ASP A 293 -12.29 -32.41 12.72
N TYR A 294 -11.31 -32.84 11.93
CA TYR A 294 -9.90 -32.67 12.31
C TYR A 294 -9.48 -31.20 12.46
N ILE A 295 -9.93 -30.31 11.57
CA ILE A 295 -9.67 -28.87 11.67
C ILE A 295 -10.29 -28.30 12.94
N MET A 296 -11.52 -28.71 13.28
CA MET A 296 -12.21 -28.29 14.49
C MET A 296 -11.52 -28.79 15.76
N ASP A 297 -11.14 -30.07 15.81
CA ASP A 297 -10.38 -30.66 16.92
C ASP A 297 -9.04 -29.94 17.14
N THR A 298 -8.32 -29.65 16.05
CA THR A 298 -7.02 -28.96 16.11
C THR A 298 -7.17 -27.53 16.65
N ARG A 299 -8.30 -26.86 16.36
CA ARG A 299 -8.62 -25.54 16.94
C ARG A 299 -8.91 -25.65 18.42
N ALA A 300 -9.78 -26.57 18.81
CA ALA A 300 -10.12 -26.80 20.22
C ALA A 300 -8.88 -27.16 21.04
N GLU A 301 -7.98 -28.00 20.53
CA GLU A 301 -6.71 -28.33 21.21
C GLU A 301 -5.79 -27.11 21.31
N ARG A 302 -5.69 -26.28 20.27
CA ARG A 302 -4.89 -25.05 20.32
C ARG A 302 -5.45 -24.06 21.34
N GLU A 303 -6.76 -23.83 21.35
CA GLU A 303 -7.44 -22.99 22.34
C GLU A 303 -7.24 -23.53 23.76
N ASN A 304 -7.38 -24.85 23.95
CA ASN A 304 -7.14 -25.50 25.23
C ASN A 304 -5.67 -25.38 25.67
N LYS A 305 -4.71 -25.50 24.74
CA LYS A 305 -3.28 -25.33 25.03
C LYS A 305 -2.96 -23.89 25.44
N GLU A 306 -3.54 -22.90 24.76
CA GLU A 306 -3.37 -21.49 25.15
C GLU A 306 -4.06 -21.19 26.49
N ARG A 307 -5.23 -21.77 26.76
CA ARG A 307 -5.87 -21.71 28.08
C ARG A 307 -4.99 -22.31 29.17
N CYS A 308 -4.48 -23.52 28.97
CA CYS A 308 -3.57 -24.15 29.92
C CYS A 308 -2.30 -23.32 30.15
N LYS A 309 -1.72 -22.69 29.11
CA LYS A 309 -0.57 -21.79 29.29
C LYS A 309 -0.92 -20.60 30.19
N GLY A 310 -2.10 -20.00 30.00
CA GLY A 310 -2.58 -18.91 30.85
C GLY A 310 -2.86 -19.33 32.30
N GLU A 311 -3.24 -20.60 32.52
CA GLU A 311 -3.43 -21.16 33.87
C GLU A 311 -2.10 -21.53 34.56
N ILE A 312 -1.06 -21.85 33.80
CA ILE A 312 0.23 -22.35 34.32
C ILE A 312 1.26 -21.24 34.51
N SER A 313 1.18 -20.15 33.74
CA SER A 313 2.17 -19.07 33.77
C SER A 313 1.52 -17.70 33.57
N ASP A 314 1.83 -16.78 34.46
CA ASP A 314 1.48 -15.37 34.27
C ASP A 314 2.32 -14.76 33.15
N PRO A 315 1.72 -14.01 32.20
CA PRO A 315 2.47 -13.28 31.19
C PRO A 315 3.26 -12.12 31.83
N PRO A 316 4.43 -11.76 31.27
CA PRO A 316 5.23 -10.67 31.80
C PRO A 316 4.48 -9.33 31.66
N LEU A 317 4.36 -8.59 32.77
CA LEU A 317 3.78 -7.25 32.78
C LEU A 317 4.82 -6.21 32.31
N TRP A 318 4.37 -5.22 31.55
CA TRP A 318 5.21 -4.13 31.06
C TRP A 318 5.24 -2.93 32.02
N GLY A 319 4.07 -2.44 32.44
CA GLY A 319 3.93 -1.22 33.24
C GLY A 319 3.65 -1.46 34.73
N ARG A 320 3.39 -2.72 35.12
CA ARG A 320 3.00 -3.14 36.49
C ARG A 320 1.72 -2.48 37.01
N TYR A 321 0.84 -2.06 36.10
CA TYR A 321 -0.43 -1.45 36.47
C TYR A 321 -1.42 -2.51 36.99
N ALA A 322 -2.27 -2.15 37.96
CA ALA A 322 -3.31 -3.06 38.48
C ALA A 322 -4.29 -3.51 37.38
N PHE A 323 -4.68 -2.58 36.50
CA PHE A 323 -5.51 -2.87 35.34
C PHE A 323 -4.80 -3.78 34.32
N GLU A 324 -3.47 -3.68 34.17
CA GLU A 324 -2.69 -4.56 33.29
C GLU A 324 -2.70 -6.00 33.82
N LYS A 325 -2.59 -6.18 35.14
CA LYS A 325 -2.70 -7.50 35.78
C LYS A 325 -4.09 -8.11 35.60
N GLN A 326 -5.15 -7.31 35.72
CA GLN A 326 -6.53 -7.78 35.45
C GLN A 326 -6.72 -8.15 33.98
N ALA A 327 -6.18 -7.35 33.05
CA ALA A 327 -6.19 -7.66 31.63
C ALA A 327 -5.45 -8.99 31.32
N ALA A 328 -4.34 -9.27 32.01
CA ALA A 328 -3.60 -10.52 31.86
C ALA A 328 -4.40 -11.75 32.31
N ALA A 329 -5.19 -11.63 33.38
CA ALA A 329 -6.05 -12.70 33.87
C ALA A 329 -7.26 -12.93 32.96
N PHE A 330 -7.74 -11.88 32.30
CA PHE A 330 -8.95 -11.94 31.48
C PHE A 330 -8.69 -12.34 30.02
N TYR A 331 -7.66 -11.77 29.38
CA TYR A 331 -7.38 -12.01 27.97
C TYR A 331 -6.59 -13.30 27.73
N THR A 332 -6.80 -13.94 26.58
CA THR A 332 -5.86 -14.95 26.09
C THR A 332 -4.49 -14.31 25.85
N GLY A 333 -3.40 -15.08 25.96
CA GLY A 333 -2.04 -14.54 25.83
C GLY A 333 -1.79 -13.73 24.55
N GLU A 334 -2.38 -14.13 23.42
CA GLU A 334 -2.25 -13.40 22.15
C GLU A 334 -3.00 -12.05 22.17
N VAL A 335 -4.19 -12.01 22.78
CA VAL A 335 -4.97 -10.77 22.91
C VAL A 335 -4.34 -9.86 23.96
N PHE A 336 -3.80 -10.41 25.03
CA PHE A 336 -3.02 -9.67 26.03
C PHE A 336 -1.76 -9.04 25.41
N GLY A 337 -1.07 -9.75 24.51
CA GLY A 337 0.05 -9.18 23.76
C GLY A 337 -0.35 -7.93 22.97
N LYS A 338 -1.48 -7.97 22.27
CA LYS A 338 -2.04 -6.79 21.56
C LYS A 338 -2.43 -5.67 22.53
N PHE A 339 -3.04 -6.02 23.67
CA PHE A 339 -3.33 -5.06 24.73
C PHE A 339 -2.05 -4.33 25.20
N GLN A 340 -0.95 -5.05 25.41
CA GLN A 340 0.33 -4.45 25.80
C GLN A 340 0.96 -3.58 24.71
N GLU A 341 0.76 -3.89 23.43
CA GLU A 341 1.12 -3.00 22.32
C GLU A 341 0.34 -1.68 22.40
N LEU A 342 -0.98 -1.74 22.59
CA LEU A 342 -1.83 -0.54 22.74
C LEU A 342 -1.47 0.27 23.98
N LEU A 343 -1.13 -0.41 25.09
CA LEU A 343 -0.65 0.21 26.31
C LEU A 343 0.67 0.95 26.11
N ARG A 344 1.63 0.36 25.38
CA ARG A 344 2.87 1.04 25.00
C ARG A 344 2.59 2.24 24.11
N ASP A 345 1.71 2.09 23.13
CA ASP A 345 1.36 3.20 22.24
C ASP A 345 0.64 4.35 22.95
N SER A 346 -0.07 4.09 24.06
CA SER A 346 -0.69 5.12 24.89
C SER A 346 0.32 6.16 25.41
N THR A 347 1.59 5.78 25.60
CA THR A 347 2.66 6.68 26.07
C THR A 347 2.95 7.83 25.12
N ARG A 348 2.62 7.68 23.83
CA ARG A 348 2.82 8.72 22.80
C ARG A 348 1.83 9.87 22.93
N TYR A 349 0.76 9.67 23.69
CA TYR A 349 -0.31 10.64 23.88
C TYR A 349 -0.13 11.47 25.15
N LYS A 350 -0.67 12.69 25.12
CA LYS A 350 -0.69 13.64 26.24
C LYS A 350 -2.13 13.96 26.61
N VAL A 351 -2.34 14.29 27.88
CA VAL A 351 -3.63 14.81 28.37
C VAL A 351 -3.58 16.33 28.24
N GLU A 352 -4.57 16.91 27.55
CA GLU A 352 -4.64 18.36 27.30
C GLU A 352 -5.59 19.06 28.28
N ALA A 353 -6.79 18.51 28.45
CA ALA A 353 -7.80 19.04 29.36
C ALA A 353 -8.46 17.89 30.13
N VAL A 354 -8.78 18.17 31.39
CA VAL A 354 -9.62 17.27 32.19
C VAL A 354 -10.70 18.08 32.87
N GLU A 355 -11.93 17.77 32.51
CA GLU A 355 -13.13 18.23 33.19
C GLU A 355 -13.55 17.14 34.17
N SER A 356 -13.91 17.53 35.39
CA SER A 356 -14.41 16.63 36.40
C SER A 356 -15.77 17.15 36.86
N ASP A 357 -16.75 16.27 36.89
CA ASP A 357 -18.08 16.56 37.42
C ASP A 357 -18.43 15.58 38.54
N ASP A 358 -19.68 15.62 39.00
CA ASP A 358 -20.14 14.70 40.02
C ASP A 358 -20.24 13.24 39.56
N GLN A 359 -20.12 12.99 38.26
CA GLN A 359 -20.37 11.71 37.59
C GLN A 359 -19.07 11.07 37.05
N GLY A 360 -17.96 11.80 36.92
CA GLY A 360 -16.71 11.24 36.42
C GLY A 360 -15.70 12.28 35.93
N TRP A 361 -14.88 11.83 34.98
CA TRP A 361 -13.86 12.61 34.29
C TRP A 361 -14.08 12.58 32.78
N SER A 362 -14.03 13.75 32.16
CA SER A 362 -13.95 13.93 30.71
C SER A 362 -12.55 14.43 30.35
N ILE A 363 -11.79 13.61 29.63
CA ILE A 363 -10.36 13.78 29.38
C ILE A 363 -10.12 13.95 27.88
N GLN A 364 -9.51 15.06 27.49
CA GLN A 364 -9.05 15.29 26.13
C GLN A 364 -7.62 14.77 25.95
N ILE A 365 -7.44 13.92 24.94
CA ILE A 365 -6.18 13.23 24.70
C ILE A 365 -5.63 13.64 23.34
N VAL A 366 -4.39 14.12 23.32
CA VAL A 366 -3.75 14.68 22.14
C VAL A 366 -2.52 13.88 21.77
N HIS A 367 -2.35 13.64 20.47
CA HIS A 367 -1.09 13.15 19.92
C HIS A 367 -0.32 14.30 19.27
N PRO A 368 0.99 14.48 19.51
CA PRO A 368 1.78 15.62 19.01
C PRO A 368 1.76 15.82 17.48
N ASN A 369 1.44 14.77 16.73
CA ASN A 369 1.36 14.80 15.26
C ASN A 369 -0.07 14.65 14.72
N SER A 370 -1.10 14.73 15.57
CA SER A 370 -2.50 14.61 15.19
C SER A 370 -3.23 15.92 15.44
N THR A 371 -4.14 16.29 14.54
CA THR A 371 -5.11 17.38 14.76
C THR A 371 -6.38 16.88 15.46
N ARG A 372 -6.56 15.55 15.58
CA ARG A 372 -7.69 14.96 16.30
C ARG A 372 -7.42 14.96 17.80
N VAL A 373 -8.44 15.35 18.55
CA VAL A 373 -8.46 15.34 20.01
C VAL A 373 -9.55 14.38 20.49
N PRO A 374 -9.24 13.07 20.60
CA PRO A 374 -10.14 12.11 21.22
C PRO A 374 -10.56 12.52 22.63
N MET A 375 -11.84 12.35 22.91
CA MET A 375 -12.42 12.56 24.24
C MET A 375 -12.66 11.20 24.90
N VAL A 376 -12.18 11.05 26.13
CA VAL A 376 -12.36 9.86 26.97
C VAL A 376 -13.22 10.25 28.15
N THR A 377 -14.31 9.54 28.38
CA THR A 377 -15.12 9.70 29.60
C THR A 377 -14.91 8.48 30.49
N ILE A 378 -14.69 8.71 31.79
CA ILE A 378 -14.49 7.68 32.79
C ILE A 378 -15.38 8.03 33.98
N ASP A 379 -16.27 7.11 34.35
CA ASP A 379 -17.13 7.23 35.53
C ASP A 379 -16.30 7.19 36.82
N LYS A 380 -16.74 7.85 37.90
CA LYS A 380 -15.98 7.97 39.16
C LYS A 380 -15.60 6.62 39.76
N ASP A 381 -16.51 5.65 39.68
CA ASP A 381 -16.31 4.29 40.19
C ASP A 381 -15.64 3.35 39.17
N ALA A 382 -15.17 3.90 38.04
CA ALA A 382 -14.70 3.15 36.87
C ALA A 382 -15.73 2.11 36.37
N THR A 383 -17.01 2.35 36.65
CA THR A 383 -18.18 1.53 36.28
C THR A 383 -18.56 1.65 34.81
N SER A 384 -18.16 2.73 34.16
CA SER A 384 -18.22 2.90 32.72
C SER A 384 -17.05 3.73 32.21
N TYR A 385 -16.58 3.43 31.01
CA TYR A 385 -15.67 4.29 30.27
C TYR A 385 -15.99 4.21 28.79
N THR A 386 -15.90 5.35 28.10
CA THR A 386 -16.09 5.46 26.66
C THR A 386 -15.02 6.34 26.05
N CYS A 387 -14.80 6.19 24.75
CA CYS A 387 -13.90 7.06 24.01
C CYS A 387 -14.50 7.35 22.65
N SER A 388 -14.41 8.60 22.19
CA SER A 388 -14.91 9.04 20.89
C SER A 388 -14.38 8.20 19.71
N CYS A 389 -13.21 7.56 19.86
CA CYS A 389 -12.66 6.67 18.82
C CYS A 389 -13.44 5.35 18.65
N ASN A 390 -14.31 4.99 19.59
CA ASN A 390 -15.15 3.78 19.63
C ASN A 390 -14.40 2.45 19.46
N MET A 391 -13.07 2.44 19.63
CA MET A 391 -12.27 1.23 19.43
C MET A 391 -12.58 0.14 20.47
N PHE A 392 -12.94 0.52 21.70
CA PHE A 392 -13.35 -0.46 22.70
C PHE A 392 -14.69 -1.10 22.36
N ASP A 393 -15.69 -0.31 21.96
CA ASP A 393 -17.01 -0.83 21.59
C ASP A 393 -16.95 -1.64 20.29
N ARG A 394 -16.04 -1.30 19.36
CA ARG A 394 -15.80 -2.05 18.11
C ARG A 394 -15.00 -3.33 18.33
N ASP A 395 -13.83 -3.25 18.96
CA ASP A 395 -12.85 -4.33 19.00
C ASP A 395 -12.86 -5.13 20.30
N GLY A 396 -13.47 -4.59 21.36
CA GLY A 396 -13.39 -5.12 22.72
C GLY A 396 -12.05 -4.89 23.40
N LEU A 397 -11.14 -4.14 22.79
CA LEU A 397 -9.83 -3.80 23.34
C LEU A 397 -9.79 -2.33 23.78
N LEU A 398 -9.25 -2.07 24.97
CA LEU A 398 -9.05 -0.71 25.45
C LEU A 398 -8.11 0.03 24.50
N CYS A 399 -8.58 1.17 23.98
CA CYS A 399 -7.79 1.96 23.05
C CYS A 399 -6.66 2.70 23.78
N PRO A 400 -5.61 3.13 23.04
CA PRO A 400 -4.51 3.90 23.64
C PRO A 400 -4.97 5.16 24.37
N HIS A 401 -6.10 5.75 23.97
CA HIS A 401 -6.68 6.91 24.64
C HIS A 401 -7.23 6.54 26.03
N ILE A 402 -8.08 5.50 26.14
CA ILE A 402 -8.61 5.05 27.44
C ILE A 402 -7.46 4.65 28.37
N LEU A 403 -6.48 3.90 27.84
CA LEU A 403 -5.30 3.49 28.61
C LEU A 403 -4.49 4.70 29.10
N LYS A 404 -4.32 5.73 28.28
CA LYS A 404 -3.66 6.97 28.70
C LYS A 404 -4.46 7.67 29.81
N GLY A 405 -5.78 7.72 29.70
CA GLY A 405 -6.67 8.20 30.77
C GLY A 405 -6.48 7.43 32.07
N PHE A 406 -6.44 6.09 31.99
CA PHE A 406 -6.25 5.21 33.15
C PHE A 406 -4.91 5.46 33.84
N THR A 407 -3.82 5.57 33.07
CA THR A 407 -2.49 5.88 33.64
C THR A 407 -2.39 7.29 34.25
N ASN A 408 -3.26 8.22 33.85
CA ASN A 408 -3.26 9.58 34.40
C ASN A 408 -4.11 9.71 35.67
N ARG A 409 -5.09 8.83 35.84
CA ARG A 409 -6.05 8.84 36.94
C ARG A 409 -5.88 7.68 37.92
N ASP A 410 -4.81 6.90 37.75
CA ASP A 410 -4.50 5.71 38.54
C ASP A 410 -5.71 4.76 38.68
N VAL A 411 -6.45 4.56 37.58
CA VAL A 411 -7.61 3.67 37.57
C VAL A 411 -7.16 2.23 37.80
N GLU A 412 -7.59 1.62 38.90
CA GLU A 412 -7.11 0.28 39.26
C GLU A 412 -7.94 -0.87 38.65
N LYS A 413 -9.18 -0.62 38.21
CA LYS A 413 -10.13 -1.68 37.80
C LYS A 413 -10.56 -1.57 36.33
N ILE A 414 -10.62 -2.71 35.65
CA ILE A 414 -11.21 -2.86 34.30
C ILE A 414 -12.62 -3.45 34.42
N LEU A 415 -13.53 -3.04 33.53
CA LEU A 415 -14.90 -3.58 33.48
C LEU A 415 -14.95 -4.94 32.78
N GLU A 416 -14.69 -6.01 33.54
CA GLU A 416 -14.83 -7.40 33.07
C GLU A 416 -16.25 -7.70 32.54
N LYS A 417 -17.30 -7.17 33.20
CA LYS A 417 -18.70 -7.41 32.84
C LYS A 417 -19.08 -6.86 31.47
N LYS A 418 -18.56 -5.69 31.08
CA LYS A 418 -18.90 -5.05 29.79
C LYS A 418 -18.31 -5.84 28.62
N MET A 419 -17.11 -6.41 28.79
CA MET A 419 -16.49 -7.26 27.76
C MET A 419 -17.23 -8.58 27.55
N MET A 420 -17.68 -9.22 28.63
CA MET A 420 -18.54 -10.41 28.57
C MET A 420 -19.91 -10.08 27.94
N SER A 421 -20.47 -8.92 28.24
CA SER A 421 -21.73 -8.43 27.63
C SER A 421 -21.59 -8.19 26.13
N LEU A 422 -20.49 -7.58 25.67
CA LEU A 422 -20.22 -7.38 24.23
C LEU A 422 -20.10 -8.72 23.49
N ALA A 423 -19.38 -9.69 24.07
CA ALA A 423 -19.27 -11.04 23.53
C ALA A 423 -20.63 -11.77 23.48
N ALA A 424 -21.44 -11.65 24.55
CA ALA A 424 -22.78 -12.23 24.60
C ALA A 424 -23.74 -11.56 23.59
N GLU A 425 -23.72 -10.23 23.45
CA GLU A 425 -24.57 -9.49 22.51
C GLU A 425 -24.25 -9.84 21.05
N ALA A 426 -22.97 -10.03 20.70
CA ALA A 426 -22.61 -10.52 19.36
C ALA A 426 -23.02 -11.98 19.11
N CYS A 427 -23.10 -12.82 20.15
CA CYS A 427 -23.57 -14.20 20.01
C CYS A 427 -25.11 -14.30 19.93
N LEU A 428 -25.83 -13.38 20.57
CA LEU A 428 -27.29 -13.49 20.80
C LEU A 428 -28.14 -12.48 20.00
N GLY A 429 -27.54 -11.44 19.41
CA GLY A 429 -28.26 -10.38 18.68
C GLY A 429 -28.05 -10.37 17.16
N PRO A 430 -28.24 -11.48 16.42
CA PRO A 430 -27.83 -11.61 15.02
C PRO A 430 -28.45 -10.55 14.09
N GLU A 431 -29.66 -10.06 14.38
CA GLU A 431 -30.36 -9.05 13.55
C GLU A 431 -29.58 -7.74 13.37
N LYS A 432 -28.83 -7.29 14.40
CA LYS A 432 -28.00 -6.08 14.31
C LYS A 432 -26.70 -6.29 13.52
N TYR A 433 -26.29 -7.55 13.31
CA TYR A 433 -25.02 -7.95 12.67
C TYR A 433 -25.21 -8.58 11.28
N ILE A 434 -26.45 -8.74 10.81
CA ILE A 434 -26.79 -9.16 9.45
C ILE A 434 -26.62 -7.96 8.49
N VAL A 435 -25.37 -7.68 8.12
CA VAL A 435 -25.06 -6.75 7.02
C VAL A 435 -24.63 -7.51 5.76
N ALA A 436 -24.18 -8.76 5.93
CA ALA A 436 -23.70 -9.61 4.85
C ALA A 436 -24.67 -10.72 4.40
N SER A 437 -25.62 -11.15 5.24
CA SER A 437 -26.48 -12.30 4.87
C SER A 437 -27.41 -11.94 3.72
N THR A 438 -28.05 -10.77 3.74
CA THR A 438 -28.96 -10.32 2.67
C THR A 438 -28.26 -10.17 1.32
N GLY A 439 -27.03 -9.65 1.30
CA GLY A 439 -26.20 -9.58 0.09
C GLY A 439 -25.80 -10.97 -0.43
N ILE A 440 -25.43 -11.88 0.48
CA ILE A 440 -25.11 -13.28 0.15
C ILE A 440 -26.36 -14.02 -0.34
N ASP A 441 -27.52 -13.81 0.27
CA ASP A 441 -28.79 -14.42 -0.09
C ASP A 441 -29.25 -13.94 -1.48
N THR A 442 -29.06 -12.65 -1.77
CA THR A 442 -29.30 -12.06 -3.09
C THR A 442 -28.33 -12.65 -4.13
N LEU A 443 -27.05 -12.83 -3.79
CA LEU A 443 -26.05 -13.42 -4.67
C LEU A 443 -26.32 -14.91 -4.90
N VAL A 444 -26.74 -15.65 -3.87
CA VAL A 444 -27.13 -17.06 -3.94
C VAL A 444 -28.39 -17.24 -4.77
N GLN A 445 -29.38 -16.34 -4.62
CA GLN A 445 -30.54 -16.29 -5.50
C GLN A 445 -30.13 -15.98 -6.94
N ALA A 446 -29.31 -14.95 -7.19
CA ALA A 446 -28.83 -14.62 -8.53
C ALA A 446 -28.06 -15.78 -9.19
N VAL A 447 -27.24 -16.52 -8.43
CA VAL A 447 -26.52 -17.71 -8.91
C VAL A 447 -27.47 -18.88 -9.18
N ARG A 448 -28.52 -19.07 -8.35
CA ARG A 448 -29.56 -20.08 -8.60
C ARG A 448 -30.39 -19.75 -9.84
N THR A 449 -30.75 -18.48 -10.02
CA THR A 449 -31.47 -18.00 -11.22
C THR A 449 -30.59 -18.15 -12.46
N ALA A 450 -29.31 -17.78 -12.39
CA ALA A 450 -28.37 -17.95 -13.50
C ALA A 450 -28.13 -19.43 -13.87
N ARG A 451 -28.13 -20.34 -12.88
CA ARG A 451 -28.09 -21.79 -13.13
C ARG A 451 -29.37 -22.33 -13.75
N GLY A 452 -30.54 -21.90 -13.28
CA GLY A 452 -31.83 -22.25 -13.89
C GLY A 452 -31.99 -21.73 -15.32
N SER A 453 -31.43 -20.53 -15.59
CA SER A 453 -31.39 -19.96 -16.94
C SER A 453 -30.39 -20.67 -17.87
N GLN A 454 -29.30 -21.24 -17.33
CA GLN A 454 -28.36 -22.07 -18.12
C GLN A 454 -28.93 -23.44 -18.49
N GLU A 455 -29.78 -24.03 -17.65
CA GLU A 455 -30.49 -25.28 -17.98
C GLU A 455 -31.56 -25.04 -19.07
N MET A 456 -32.23 -23.88 -19.10
CA MET A 456 -33.14 -23.50 -20.21
C MET A 456 -32.40 -23.10 -21.50
N GLN A 457 -31.21 -22.47 -21.41
CA GLN A 457 -30.45 -22.03 -22.59
C GLN A 457 -29.68 -23.15 -23.30
N GLN A 458 -29.44 -24.29 -22.65
CA GLN A 458 -28.84 -25.46 -23.34
C GLN A 458 -29.81 -26.13 -24.32
N ASP A 459 -31.12 -26.03 -24.09
CA ASP A 459 -32.14 -26.54 -25.03
C ASP A 459 -32.38 -25.57 -26.22
N GLU A 460 -32.16 -24.27 -26.04
CA GLU A 460 -32.30 -23.27 -27.12
C GLU A 460 -31.02 -23.05 -27.93
N ALA A 461 -29.83 -23.27 -27.37
CA ALA A 461 -28.53 -23.06 -28.06
C ALA A 461 -28.21 -24.11 -29.15
N SER A 462 -29.04 -25.13 -29.33
CA SER A 462 -29.00 -26.03 -30.50
C SER A 462 -29.49 -25.39 -31.80
N ASN A 463 -30.13 -24.21 -31.75
CA ASN A 463 -30.62 -23.53 -32.93
C ASN A 463 -30.11 -22.09 -33.02
N ILE A 464 -29.51 -21.78 -34.17
CA ILE A 464 -29.20 -20.46 -34.73
C ILE A 464 -27.77 -19.97 -34.45
N ALA A 465 -26.91 -20.38 -35.38
CA ALA A 465 -25.66 -19.73 -35.72
C ALA A 465 -25.86 -18.40 -36.46
N THR A 466 -24.75 -17.65 -36.57
CA THR A 466 -24.41 -16.53 -37.47
C THR A 466 -24.71 -15.09 -37.03
N GLY A 467 -23.64 -14.27 -37.04
CA GLY A 467 -23.70 -12.83 -37.35
C GLY A 467 -23.11 -11.86 -36.31
N GLN A 468 -21.91 -11.35 -36.60
CA GLN A 468 -21.36 -9.96 -36.44
C GLN A 468 -22.10 -8.97 -35.51
N GLN A 469 -21.52 -8.03 -34.75
CA GLN A 469 -20.22 -7.34 -34.67
C GLN A 469 -20.29 -6.46 -33.39
N SER A 470 -19.15 -6.04 -32.81
CA SER A 470 -18.82 -4.62 -32.56
C SER A 470 -17.77 -4.46 -31.45
N LYS A 471 -16.79 -3.60 -31.70
CA LYS A 471 -15.61 -3.33 -30.87
C LYS A 471 -15.84 -2.06 -30.03
N THR A 472 -15.63 -2.18 -28.72
CA THR A 472 -15.38 -1.05 -27.82
C THR A 472 -14.00 -1.24 -27.18
N LEU A 473 -13.17 -0.19 -27.19
CA LEU A 473 -11.84 -0.19 -26.59
C LEU A 473 -11.95 -0.21 -25.06
N ALA A 474 -11.88 -1.40 -24.47
CA ALA A 474 -11.66 -1.56 -23.04
C ALA A 474 -10.18 -1.31 -22.71
N VAL A 475 -9.90 -0.30 -21.87
CA VAL A 475 -8.65 -0.30 -21.08
C VAL A 475 -8.77 -1.46 -20.10
N MET A 476 -8.35 -2.64 -20.54
CA MET A 476 -8.29 -3.82 -19.69
C MET A 476 -7.24 -3.57 -18.62
N VAL A 477 -7.68 -3.36 -17.37
CA VAL A 477 -6.87 -3.75 -16.22
C VAL A 477 -6.66 -5.25 -16.34
N LYS A 478 -5.57 -5.64 -17.00
CA LYS A 478 -5.15 -7.03 -17.04
C LYS A 478 -4.83 -7.40 -15.61
N ASN A 479 -5.59 -8.35 -15.07
CA ASN A 479 -5.13 -9.12 -13.92
C ASN A 479 -3.66 -9.47 -14.14
N PRO A 480 -2.78 -9.29 -13.13
CA PRO A 480 -1.39 -9.72 -13.25
C PRO A 480 -1.40 -11.14 -13.81
N THR A 481 -0.60 -11.38 -14.85
CA THR A 481 -0.49 -12.71 -15.46
C THR A 481 -0.32 -13.69 -14.32
N ARG A 482 -1.34 -14.54 -14.15
CA ARG A 482 -1.31 -15.65 -13.21
C ARG A 482 -0.05 -16.41 -13.58
N THR A 483 1.01 -16.21 -12.81
CA THR A 483 2.20 -17.03 -12.92
C THR A 483 1.68 -18.44 -12.85
N LYS A 484 2.07 -19.28 -13.82
CA LYS A 484 1.78 -20.71 -13.74
C LYS A 484 2.26 -21.11 -12.36
N SER A 485 1.33 -21.34 -11.44
CA SER A 485 1.66 -21.83 -10.12
C SER A 485 2.48 -23.07 -10.41
N LYS A 486 3.75 -23.08 -10.02
CA LYS A 486 4.52 -24.32 -9.99
C LYS A 486 3.58 -25.35 -9.37
N GLY A 487 3.25 -26.39 -10.14
CA GLY A 487 2.25 -27.36 -9.74
C GLY A 487 2.56 -27.82 -8.32
N ARG A 488 1.53 -27.82 -7.46
CA ARG A 488 1.64 -28.35 -6.09
C ARG A 488 2.26 -29.76 -6.18
N PRO A 489 3.24 -30.11 -5.32
CA PRO A 489 3.93 -31.39 -5.39
C PRO A 489 2.93 -32.55 -5.49
N LYS A 490 3.12 -33.45 -6.46
CA LYS A 490 2.31 -34.65 -6.69
C LYS A 490 2.66 -35.80 -5.74
N GLU A 491 3.63 -35.63 -4.85
CA GLU A 491 3.95 -36.65 -3.86
C GLU A 491 2.85 -36.71 -2.81
N LYS A 492 2.40 -37.94 -2.53
CA LYS A 492 1.41 -38.27 -1.50
C LYS A 492 1.85 -37.66 -0.16
N VAL A 493 1.37 -36.46 0.14
CA VAL A 493 1.46 -35.90 1.49
C VAL A 493 0.65 -36.83 2.39
N GLU A 494 1.32 -37.48 3.35
CA GLU A 494 0.68 -38.35 4.32
C GLU A 494 -0.51 -37.61 4.95
N ARG A 495 -1.70 -38.19 4.80
CA ARG A 495 -2.97 -37.60 5.23
C ARG A 495 -3.00 -37.50 6.75
N PHE A 496 -3.35 -36.32 7.25
CA PHE A 496 -3.47 -36.09 8.68
C PHE A 496 -4.74 -36.77 9.22
N LYS A 497 -4.56 -37.67 10.18
CA LYS A 497 -5.66 -38.31 10.92
C LYS A 497 -6.11 -37.38 12.05
N SER A 498 -7.39 -37.46 12.45
CA SER A 498 -7.88 -36.65 13.59
C SER A 498 -7.04 -36.91 14.85
N ILE A 499 -6.94 -35.92 15.74
CA ILE A 499 -6.18 -36.08 17.00
C ILE A 499 -6.73 -37.26 17.81
N VAL A 500 -8.05 -37.43 17.81
CA VAL A 500 -8.72 -38.59 18.42
C VAL A 500 -8.32 -39.90 17.75
N ALA A 501 -8.24 -39.94 16.42
CA ALA A 501 -7.79 -41.12 15.68
C ALA A 501 -6.29 -41.41 15.91
N GLN A 502 -5.45 -40.38 15.99
CA GLN A 502 -4.03 -40.53 16.35
C GLN A 502 -3.86 -41.03 17.79
N ALA A 503 -4.67 -40.53 18.74
CA ALA A 503 -4.67 -40.97 20.12
C ALA A 503 -5.18 -42.42 20.26
N LYS A 504 -6.25 -42.78 19.55
CA LYS A 504 -6.74 -44.16 19.46
C LYS A 504 -5.71 -45.09 18.83
N GLU A 505 -5.05 -44.68 17.76
CA GLU A 505 -4.00 -45.48 17.11
C GLU A 505 -2.75 -45.60 18.00
N LYS A 506 -2.36 -44.54 18.72
CA LYS A 506 -1.29 -44.61 19.75
C LYS A 506 -1.68 -45.52 20.90
N ALA A 507 -2.94 -45.50 21.36
CA ALA A 507 -3.45 -46.39 22.39
C ALA A 507 -3.50 -47.86 21.91
N MET A 508 -3.91 -48.10 20.67
CA MET A 508 -3.87 -49.42 20.02
C MET A 508 -2.43 -49.91 19.80
N LYS A 509 -1.52 -49.04 19.38
CA LYS A 509 -0.07 -49.34 19.25
C LYS A 509 0.59 -49.58 20.62
N LYS A 510 0.17 -48.89 21.69
CA LYS A 510 0.58 -49.19 23.07
C LYS A 510 0.08 -50.56 23.51
N LYS A 511 -1.19 -50.91 23.23
CA LYS A 511 -1.74 -52.25 23.48
C LYS A 511 -1.03 -53.34 22.66
N ALA A 512 -0.62 -53.05 21.42
CA ALA A 512 0.14 -53.98 20.57
C ALA A 512 1.61 -54.13 21.00
N LYS A 513 2.27 -53.06 21.48
CA LYS A 513 3.62 -53.11 22.07
C LYS A 513 3.67 -53.79 23.44
N GLY A 514 2.55 -53.90 24.14
CA GLY A 514 2.43 -54.66 25.39
C GLY A 514 2.69 -56.16 25.27
N LYS A 515 2.94 -56.69 24.07
CA LYS A 515 3.19 -58.13 23.85
C LYS A 515 4.61 -58.51 23.40
N LYS A 516 5.53 -57.56 23.18
CA LYS A 516 6.97 -57.83 22.96
C LYS A 516 7.85 -56.64 23.36
N THR A 517 8.52 -56.71 24.50
CA THR A 517 9.90 -56.20 24.72
C THR A 517 10.41 -56.62 26.09
N ALA A 518 11.56 -57.29 26.11
CA ALA A 518 12.35 -57.56 27.30
C ALA A 518 12.73 -56.24 28.01
N GLN A 519 12.74 -56.25 29.34
CA GLN A 519 13.18 -55.13 30.17
C GLN A 519 14.60 -54.70 29.75
N LYS A 520 14.75 -53.51 29.16
CA LYS A 520 16.07 -52.88 29.06
C LYS A 520 16.48 -52.44 30.46
N ILE A 521 17.56 -53.04 30.96
CA ILE A 521 18.22 -52.61 32.20
C ILE A 521 18.69 -51.17 31.98
N PRO A 522 18.34 -50.21 32.86
CA PRO A 522 18.83 -48.83 32.76
C PRO A 522 20.37 -48.78 32.91
N PRO A 523 21.06 -47.78 32.32
CA PRO A 523 22.51 -47.64 32.43
C PRO A 523 22.96 -47.65 33.89
N CYS A 524 24.09 -48.30 34.15
CA CYS A 524 24.64 -48.46 35.48
C CYS A 524 24.91 -47.08 36.10
N SER A 525 24.36 -46.78 37.28
CA SER A 525 24.54 -45.45 37.90
C SER A 525 25.95 -45.18 38.45
N TYR A 526 26.87 -46.15 38.36
CA TYR A 526 28.26 -46.00 38.80
C TYR A 526 29.21 -45.68 37.64
N CYS A 527 29.15 -46.43 36.53
CA CYS A 527 30.00 -46.20 35.36
C CYS A 527 29.26 -45.58 34.16
N PHE A 528 27.94 -45.43 34.24
CA PHE A 528 27.06 -44.88 33.19
C PHE A 528 27.03 -45.66 31.87
N GLU A 529 27.55 -46.89 31.84
CA GLU A 529 27.47 -47.79 30.69
C GLU A 529 26.18 -48.63 30.70
N ASP A 530 25.65 -48.92 29.52
CA ASP A 530 24.41 -49.69 29.32
C ASP A 530 24.62 -51.20 29.51
N GLY A 531 23.54 -51.92 29.84
CA GLY A 531 23.49 -53.38 29.76
C GLY A 531 23.82 -54.15 31.05
N HIS A 532 24.07 -53.48 32.17
CA HIS A 532 24.31 -54.11 33.48
C HIS A 532 23.85 -53.21 34.64
N SER A 533 23.67 -53.78 35.83
CA SER A 533 23.28 -53.04 37.06
C SER A 533 24.51 -52.65 37.88
N VAL A 534 24.35 -51.73 38.85
CA VAL A 534 25.43 -51.34 39.78
C VAL A 534 26.04 -52.55 40.51
N GLN A 535 25.20 -53.53 40.87
CA GLN A 535 25.63 -54.77 41.55
C GLN A 535 26.45 -55.70 40.64
N THR A 536 26.36 -55.55 39.33
CA THR A 536 27.09 -56.35 38.33
C THR A 536 28.16 -55.53 37.60
N CYS A 537 28.45 -54.33 38.10
CA CYS A 537 29.40 -53.41 37.49
C CYS A 537 30.84 -53.82 37.78
N ALA A 538 31.62 -54.05 36.73
CA ALA A 538 33.03 -54.43 36.84
C ALA A 538 33.89 -53.38 37.58
N TYR A 539 33.52 -52.10 37.48
CA TYR A 539 34.19 -51.02 38.20
C TYR A 539 33.88 -51.02 39.70
N MET A 540 32.63 -51.33 40.10
CA MET A 540 32.28 -51.52 41.52
C MET A 540 32.96 -52.76 42.11
N ALA A 541 33.00 -53.87 41.37
CA ALA A 541 33.68 -55.09 41.83
C ALA A 541 35.18 -54.84 42.07
N LYS A 542 35.84 -54.05 41.21
CA LYS A 542 37.24 -53.62 41.43
C LYS A 542 37.37 -52.66 42.62
N ALA A 543 36.44 -51.73 42.81
CA ALA A 543 36.45 -50.80 43.94
C ALA A 543 36.26 -51.52 45.28
N GLU A 544 35.38 -52.53 45.32
CA GLU A 544 35.16 -53.38 46.49
C GLU A 544 36.38 -54.26 46.79
N ALA A 545 37.03 -54.83 45.75
CA ALA A 545 38.27 -55.59 45.92
C ALA A 545 39.41 -54.71 46.48
N LEU A 546 39.61 -53.51 45.93
CA LEU A 546 40.57 -52.54 46.45
C LEU A 546 40.26 -52.09 47.88
N ALA A 547 38.99 -51.86 48.21
CA ALA A 547 38.57 -51.50 49.57
C ALA A 547 38.78 -52.66 50.56
N LYS A 548 38.67 -53.91 50.09
CA LYS A 548 38.91 -55.10 50.89
C LYS A 548 40.42 -55.33 51.11
N ASP A 549 41.23 -55.15 50.07
CA ASP A 549 42.70 -55.18 50.17
C ASP A 549 43.20 -54.07 51.11
N LEU A 550 42.65 -52.86 51.01
CA LEU A 550 42.96 -51.75 51.92
C LEU A 550 42.60 -52.07 53.38
N LYS A 551 41.42 -52.64 53.62
CA LYS A 551 41.01 -53.11 54.95
C LYS A 551 41.87 -54.25 55.49
N GLU A 552 42.32 -55.17 54.63
CA GLU A 552 43.22 -56.25 55.04
C GLU A 552 44.66 -55.77 55.31
N THR A 553 45.11 -54.70 54.64
CA THR A 553 46.38 -54.03 54.96
C THR A 553 46.32 -53.17 56.22
N GLU A 554 45.19 -52.53 56.53
CA GLU A 554 44.99 -51.79 57.79
C GLU A 554 44.83 -52.70 59.02
N LEU A 555 44.52 -53.99 58.83
CA LEU A 555 44.44 -55.00 59.91
C LEU A 555 45.77 -55.77 60.13
N LYS A 556 46.82 -55.48 59.35
CA LYS A 556 48.16 -56.09 59.45
C LYS A 556 49.28 -55.09 59.79
N LEU A 557 48.93 -53.84 60.05
CA LEU A 557 49.74 -52.83 60.77
C LEU A 557 49.15 -52.66 62.17
#